data_AF-A0A1B6J7P4-F1
#
_entry.id   AF-A0A1B6J7P4-F1
#
_cell.length_a   1.000
_cell.length_b   1.000
_cell.length_c   1.000
_cell.angle_alpha   90.00
_cell.angle_beta   90.00
_cell.angle_gamma   90.00
#
_symmetry.space_group_name_H-M   'P 1'
#
loop_
_entity.id
_entity.type
_entity.pdbx_description
1 polymer ?
#
loop_
_entity_poly.entity_id
_entity_poly.type
_entity_poly.pdbx_seq_one_letter_code
_entity_poly.pdbx_strand_id
1 'polypeptide(L)'
;VLNRAMRTVTGTLMATPTPWLPVLSNIAPPEIRRKEALLREFNKIVSNPELPVMCDLPQQDSRLKSRKPSLRTASQLIEENFTPNANWASSWESFDGRNKFLISDPTKAAGGLEIPRKEWVLLN
;
A
#
# COMPACT_ATOMS: atom_id res chain seq x y z
N VAL A 1 -28.46 29.32 7.77
CA VAL A 1 -29.00 28.11 7.08
C VAL A 1 -27.88 27.19 6.58
N LEU A 2 -26.90 27.70 5.82
CA LEU A 2 -25.78 26.93 5.27
C LEU A 2 -24.97 26.10 6.31
N ASN A 3 -24.55 26.71 7.43
CA ASN A 3 -23.75 26.02 8.46
C ASN A 3 -24.49 24.84 9.10
N ARG A 4 -25.83 24.93 9.22
CA ARG A 4 -26.66 23.84 9.77
C ARG A 4 -26.76 22.69 8.76
N ALA A 5 -26.99 23.01 7.48
CA ALA A 5 -27.02 22.03 6.40
C ALA A 5 -25.68 21.30 6.25
N MET A 6 -24.56 22.04 6.22
CA MET A 6 -23.22 21.43 6.11
C MET A 6 -22.90 20.51 7.30
N ARG A 7 -23.31 20.86 8.53
CA ARG A 7 -23.13 20.02 9.72
C ARG A 7 -23.99 18.76 9.69
N THR A 8 -25.23 18.85 9.18
CA THR A 8 -26.08 17.67 8.98
C THR A 8 -25.48 16.75 7.91
N VAL A 9 -25.03 17.30 6.78
CA VAL A 9 -24.37 16.51 5.73
C VAL A 9 -23.12 15.83 6.28
N THR A 10 -22.16 16.57 6.85
CA THR A 10 -20.93 15.97 7.41
C THR A 10 -21.19 15.00 8.55
N GLY A 11 -22.19 15.25 9.40
CA GLY A 11 -22.60 14.34 10.47
C GLY A 11 -23.30 13.05 10.00
N THR A 12 -23.71 12.99 8.73
CA THR A 12 -24.36 11.80 8.12
C THR A 12 -23.45 11.05 7.15
N LEU A 13 -22.29 11.61 6.80
CA LEU A 13 -21.32 10.94 5.95
C LEU A 13 -20.58 9.85 6.75
N MET A 14 -20.70 8.61 6.28
CA MET A 14 -19.90 7.50 6.78
C MET A 14 -18.44 7.68 6.36
N ALA A 15 -17.51 7.23 7.20
CA ALA A 15 -16.10 7.22 6.86
C ALA A 15 -15.87 6.42 5.57
N THR A 16 -14.99 6.93 4.70
CA THR A 16 -14.57 6.22 3.49
C THR A 16 -13.97 4.87 3.90
N PRO A 17 -14.40 3.74 3.31
CA PRO A 17 -13.82 2.45 3.66
C PRO A 17 -12.32 2.45 3.39
N THR A 18 -11.53 1.89 4.31
CA THR A 18 -10.06 1.90 4.24
C THR A 18 -9.49 1.44 2.89
N PRO A 19 -10.05 0.42 2.19
CA PRO A 19 -9.54 0.00 0.88
C PRO A 19 -9.64 1.04 -0.23
N TRP A 20 -10.56 2.02 -0.11
CA TRP A 20 -10.71 3.10 -1.08
C TRP A 20 -9.63 4.17 -0.98
N LEU A 21 -9.05 4.39 0.20
CA LEU A 21 -8.06 5.46 0.40
C LEU A 21 -6.81 5.28 -0.49
N PRO A 22 -6.17 4.09 -0.56
CA PRO A 22 -5.08 3.83 -1.49
C PRO A 22 -5.43 4.11 -2.95
N VAL A 23 -6.64 3.71 -3.36
CA VAL A 23 -7.11 3.81 -4.74
C VAL A 23 -7.33 5.27 -5.14
N LEU A 24 -8.03 6.05 -4.32
CA LEU A 24 -8.31 7.45 -4.60
C LEU A 24 -7.06 8.33 -4.55
N SER A 25 -6.09 7.98 -3.71
CA SER A 25 -4.79 8.66 -3.64
C SER A 25 -3.79 8.16 -4.67
N ASN A 26 -4.09 7.07 -5.38
CA ASN A 26 -3.15 6.33 -6.22
C ASN A 26 -1.83 5.99 -5.51
N ILE A 27 -1.91 5.64 -4.23
CA ILE A 27 -0.76 5.25 -3.40
C ILE A 27 -1.05 3.87 -2.82
N ALA A 28 -0.18 2.89 -3.09
CA ALA A 28 -0.35 1.52 -2.62
C ALA A 28 -0.54 1.45 -1.08
N PRO A 29 -1.31 0.47 -0.58
CA PRO A 29 -1.54 0.25 0.84
C PRO A 29 -0.22 0.21 1.65
N PRO A 30 -0.19 0.73 2.90
CA PRO A 30 1.04 0.81 3.70
C PRO A 30 1.75 -0.54 3.93
N GLU A 31 1.01 -1.64 3.99
CA GLU A 31 1.61 -2.97 4.11
C GLU A 31 2.40 -3.36 2.85
N ILE A 32 1.81 -3.13 1.67
CA ILE A 32 2.42 -3.44 0.38
C ILE A 32 3.68 -2.58 0.17
N ARG A 33 3.61 -1.28 0.48
CA ARG A 33 4.78 -0.38 0.41
C ARG A 33 5.90 -0.77 1.36
N ARG A 34 5.57 -1.27 2.56
CA ARG A 34 6.58 -1.77 3.51
C ARG A 34 7.29 -3.03 2.98
N LYS A 35 6.55 -3.95 2.36
CA LYS A 35 7.12 -5.15 1.71
C LYS A 35 8.01 -4.77 0.53
N GLU A 36 7.58 -3.84 -0.30
CA GLU A 36 8.38 -3.30 -1.41
C GLU A 36 9.69 -2.65 -0.91
N ALA A 37 9.61 -1.77 0.08
CA ALA A 37 10.79 -1.13 0.67
C ALA A 37 11.75 -2.15 1.29
N LEU A 38 11.21 -3.19 1.96
CA LEU A 38 12.00 -4.30 2.50
C LEU A 38 12.79 -5.01 1.40
N LEU A 39 12.14 -5.37 0.29
CA LEU A 39 12.80 -6.02 -0.84
C LEU A 39 13.89 -5.15 -1.45
N ARG A 40 13.65 -3.84 -1.58
CA ARG A 40 14.66 -2.89 -2.07
C ARG A 40 15.90 -2.87 -1.18
N GLU A 41 15.73 -2.82 0.14
CA GLU A 41 16.86 -2.87 1.08
C GLU A 41 17.54 -4.24 1.08
N PHE A 42 16.78 -5.34 0.99
CA PHE A 42 17.34 -6.68 0.90
C PHE A 42 18.21 -6.85 -0.35
N ASN A 43 17.75 -6.37 -1.51
CA ASN A 43 18.54 -6.41 -2.75
C ASN A 43 19.82 -5.58 -2.65
N LYS A 44 19.78 -4.43 -1.96
CA LYS A 44 21.00 -3.63 -1.67
C LYS A 44 21.97 -4.38 -0.76
N ILE A 45 21.45 -5.10 0.22
CA ILE A 45 22.27 -5.94 1.11
C ILE A 45 22.92 -7.04 0.27
N VAL A 46 22.15 -7.87 -0.43
CA VAL A 46 22.65 -9.00 -1.24
C VAL A 46 23.65 -8.55 -2.32
N SER A 47 23.47 -7.37 -2.92
CA SER A 47 24.40 -6.83 -3.92
C SER A 47 25.72 -6.32 -3.33
N ASN A 48 25.83 -6.17 -2.01
CA ASN A 48 27.05 -5.75 -1.34
C ASN A 48 27.50 -6.80 -0.29
N PRO A 49 28.30 -7.80 -0.71
CA PRO A 49 28.72 -8.89 0.18
C PRO A 49 29.69 -8.45 1.29
N GLU A 50 30.29 -7.26 1.18
CA GLU A 50 31.23 -6.71 2.18
C GLU A 50 30.52 -6.14 3.41
N LEU A 51 29.19 -6.07 3.40
CA LEU A 51 28.43 -5.57 4.54
C LEU A 51 28.54 -6.52 5.74
N PRO A 52 28.85 -6.01 6.95
CA PRO A 52 28.94 -6.84 8.16
C PRO A 52 27.69 -7.65 8.47
N VAL A 53 26.51 -7.19 8.03
CA VAL A 53 25.23 -7.91 8.19
C VAL A 53 25.21 -9.28 7.50
N MET A 54 26.12 -9.53 6.54
CA MET A 54 26.27 -10.84 5.90
C MET A 54 26.77 -11.91 6.85
N CYS A 55 27.53 -11.54 7.88
CA CYS A 55 27.99 -12.48 8.90
C CYS A 55 26.83 -13.02 9.76
N ASP A 56 25.70 -12.33 9.78
CA ASP A 56 24.50 -12.72 10.54
C ASP A 56 23.52 -13.61 9.73
N LEU A 57 23.89 -13.98 8.50
CA LEU A 57 23.12 -14.82 7.59
C LEU A 57 23.74 -16.23 7.45
N PRO A 58 22.95 -17.32 7.42
CA PRO A 58 21.50 -17.37 7.59
C PRO A 58 21.09 -17.29 9.07
N GLN A 59 19.88 -16.78 9.29
CA GLN A 59 19.38 -16.53 10.63
C GLN A 59 19.07 -17.82 11.41
N GLN A 60 19.57 -17.90 12.63
CA GLN A 60 19.31 -19.00 13.56
C GLN A 60 17.83 -19.16 13.92
N ASP A 61 17.45 -20.37 14.34
CA ASP A 61 16.10 -20.72 14.78
C ASP A 61 15.53 -19.68 15.75
N SER A 62 14.39 -19.11 15.38
CA SER A 62 13.75 -18.08 16.17
C SER A 62 13.28 -18.66 17.50
N ARG A 63 13.93 -18.30 18.61
CA ARG A 63 13.48 -18.66 19.98
C ARG A 63 12.01 -18.29 20.26
N LEU A 64 11.48 -17.26 19.58
CA LEU A 64 10.11 -16.77 19.75
C LEU A 64 9.37 -16.72 18.41
N LYS A 65 8.18 -17.33 18.36
CA LYS A 65 7.28 -17.37 17.18
C LYS A 65 6.86 -15.98 16.68
N SER A 66 6.84 -14.98 17.55
CA SER A 66 6.49 -13.59 17.19
C SER A 66 7.59 -12.85 16.45
N ARG A 67 8.85 -13.28 16.57
CA ARG A 67 9.98 -12.65 15.87
C ARG A 67 9.95 -13.11 14.42
N LYS A 68 9.58 -12.18 13.52
CA LYS A 68 9.68 -12.33 12.06
C LYS A 68 10.78 -11.39 11.56
N PRO A 69 12.03 -11.88 11.47
CA PRO A 69 13.14 -11.04 11.05
C PRO A 69 12.97 -10.53 9.63
N SER A 70 13.39 -9.30 9.37
CA SER A 70 13.26 -8.63 8.08
C SER A 70 13.90 -9.41 6.94
N LEU A 71 15.12 -9.94 7.14
CA LEU A 71 15.85 -10.71 6.12
C LEU A 71 15.13 -12.00 5.74
N ARG A 72 14.59 -12.72 6.73
CA ARG A 72 13.77 -13.92 6.50
C ARG A 72 12.47 -13.59 5.79
N THR A 73 11.79 -12.50 6.18
CA THR A 73 10.58 -12.06 5.49
C THR A 73 10.89 -11.66 4.04
N ALA A 74 12.03 -11.02 3.78
CA ALA A 74 12.45 -10.65 2.44
C ALA A 74 12.72 -11.88 1.56
N SER A 75 13.44 -12.90 2.08
CA SER A 75 13.69 -14.14 1.34
C SER A 75 12.38 -14.86 0.97
N GLN A 76 11.44 -14.95 1.92
CA GLN A 76 10.11 -15.52 1.68
C GLN A 76 9.34 -14.75 0.60
N LEU A 77 9.37 -13.41 0.63
CA LEU A 77 8.69 -12.60 -0.39
C LEU A 77 9.29 -12.80 -1.79
N ILE A 78 10.60 -13.06 -1.90
CA ILE A 78 11.26 -13.38 -3.17
C ILE A 78 10.84 -14.76 -3.66
N GLU A 79 10.81 -15.76 -2.78
CA GLU A 79 10.32 -17.12 -3.09
C GLU A 79 8.86 -17.11 -3.56
N GLU A 80 8.02 -16.27 -2.94
CA GLU A 80 6.61 -16.07 -3.29
C GLU A 80 6.41 -15.21 -4.57
N ASN A 81 7.49 -14.71 -5.20
CA ASN A 81 7.43 -13.79 -6.35
C ASN A 81 6.54 -12.56 -6.09
N PHE A 82 6.65 -11.98 -4.90
CA PHE A 82 5.86 -10.80 -4.51
C PHE A 82 6.07 -9.64 -5.49
N THR A 83 4.97 -9.09 -6.00
CA THR A 83 4.97 -7.83 -6.73
C THR A 83 3.94 -6.86 -6.12
N PRO A 84 4.32 -5.59 -5.85
CA PRO A 84 3.41 -4.64 -5.20
C PRO A 84 2.07 -4.49 -5.92
N ASN A 85 2.10 -4.41 -7.25
CA ASN A 85 0.92 -4.21 -8.09
C ASN A 85 -0.01 -5.43 -8.08
N ALA A 86 0.51 -6.64 -8.21
CA ALA A 86 -0.32 -7.85 -8.20
C ALA A 86 -0.96 -8.07 -6.82
N ASN A 87 -0.20 -7.86 -5.74
CA ASN A 87 -0.73 -7.96 -4.38
C ASN A 87 -1.81 -6.90 -4.11
N TRP A 88 -1.63 -5.68 -4.64
CA TRP A 88 -2.62 -4.62 -4.48
C TRP A 88 -3.89 -4.94 -5.28
N ALA A 89 -3.75 -5.35 -6.55
CA ALA A 89 -4.86 -5.79 -7.37
C ALA A 89 -5.64 -6.95 -6.73
N SER A 90 -4.96 -7.95 -6.18
CA SER A 90 -5.60 -9.06 -5.46
C SER A 90 -6.33 -8.60 -4.19
N SER A 91 -5.73 -7.68 -3.43
CA SER A 91 -6.38 -7.09 -2.24
C SER A 91 -7.62 -6.26 -2.60
N TRP A 92 -7.59 -5.57 -3.74
CA TRP A 92 -8.75 -4.84 -4.28
C TRP A 92 -9.82 -5.79 -4.80
N GLU A 93 -9.44 -6.90 -5.43
CA GLU A 93 -10.40 -7.87 -5.96
C GLU A 93 -11.18 -8.55 -4.83
N SER A 94 -10.52 -8.88 -3.73
CA SER A 94 -11.16 -9.47 -2.55
C SER A 94 -11.99 -8.48 -1.72
N PHE A 95 -11.87 -7.18 -1.96
CA PHE A 95 -12.68 -6.18 -1.28
C PHE A 95 -14.11 -6.23 -1.80
N ASP A 96 -15.08 -6.41 -0.89
CA ASP A 96 -16.49 -6.21 -1.18
C ASP A 96 -16.94 -4.87 -0.60
N GLY A 97 -17.18 -3.90 -1.48
CA GLY A 97 -17.49 -2.54 -1.11
C GLY A 97 -18.34 -1.84 -2.14
N ARG A 98 -19.17 -0.91 -1.65
CA ARG A 98 -19.99 -0.07 -2.53
C ARG A 98 -19.11 0.62 -3.56
N ASN A 99 -19.61 0.68 -4.79
CA ASN A 99 -18.99 1.35 -5.92
C ASN A 99 -17.65 0.77 -6.39
N LYS A 100 -17.20 -0.41 -5.92
CA LYS A 100 -15.94 -1.03 -6.36
C LYS A 100 -15.82 -1.08 -7.90
N PHE A 101 -16.94 -1.33 -8.58
CA PHE A 101 -17.03 -1.39 -10.04
C PHE A 101 -16.58 -0.11 -10.77
N LEU A 102 -16.49 1.04 -10.09
CA LEU A 102 -15.97 2.29 -10.67
C LEU A 102 -14.46 2.22 -10.96
N ILE A 103 -13.73 1.33 -10.29
CA ILE A 103 -12.28 1.17 -10.45
C ILE A 103 -11.98 -0.28 -10.82
N SER A 104 -11.64 -0.49 -12.09
CA SER A 104 -11.22 -1.81 -12.60
C SER A 104 -9.79 -2.17 -12.19
N ASP A 105 -8.88 -1.19 -12.17
CA ASP A 105 -7.47 -1.39 -11.83
C ASP A 105 -7.06 -0.38 -10.75
N PRO A 106 -6.79 -0.82 -9.51
CA PRO A 106 -6.44 0.08 -8.42
C PRO A 106 -5.03 0.68 -8.56
N THR A 107 -4.19 0.12 -9.44
CA THR A 107 -2.79 0.55 -9.61
C THR A 107 -2.64 1.72 -10.59
N LYS A 108 -3.71 2.07 -11.29
CA LYS A 108 -3.75 3.19 -12.23
C LYS A 108 -4.37 4.41 -11.56
N ALA A 109 -3.78 5.57 -11.83
CA ALA A 109 -4.34 6.84 -11.38
C ALA A 109 -5.78 7.00 -11.90
N ALA A 110 -6.69 7.34 -10.99
CA ALA A 110 -8.03 7.71 -11.38
C ALA A 110 -7.99 9.01 -12.23
N GLY A 111 -8.94 9.14 -13.15
CA GLY A 111 -9.06 10.35 -13.96
C GLY A 111 -9.13 11.61 -13.09
N GLY A 112 -8.37 12.64 -13.47
CA GLY A 112 -8.36 13.92 -12.77
C GLY A 112 -7.24 14.10 -11.75
N LEU A 113 -6.48 13.06 -11.37
CA LEU A 113 -5.30 13.22 -10.50
C LEU A 113 -4.18 14.04 -11.15
N GLU A 114 -4.12 14.06 -12.49
CA GLU A 114 -3.15 14.83 -13.25
C GLU A 114 -3.47 16.33 -13.31
N ILE A 115 -4.69 16.74 -12.92
CA ILE A 115 -5.13 18.13 -13.03
C ILE A 115 -4.38 18.97 -11.98
N PRO A 116 -3.69 20.05 -12.38
CA PRO A 116 -3.07 20.96 -11.44
C PRO A 116 -4.10 21.52 -10.45
N ARG A 117 -3.70 21.69 -9.20
CA ARG A 117 -4.59 22.17 -8.12
C ARG A 117 -5.40 23.42 -8.50
N LYS A 118 -4.80 24.35 -9.24
CA LYS A 118 -5.47 25.59 -9.68
C LYS A 118 -6.67 25.31 -10.59
N GLU A 119 -6.50 24.42 -11.57
CA GLU A 119 -7.56 24.04 -12.51
C GLU A 119 -8.62 23.20 -11.83
N TRP A 120 -8.21 22.29 -10.94
CA TRP A 120 -9.14 21.45 -10.18
C TRP A 120 -10.10 22.29 -9.31
N VAL A 121 -9.58 23.34 -8.65
CA VAL A 121 -10.39 24.28 -7.84
C VAL A 121 -11.33 25.11 -8.71
N LEU A 122 -11.01 25.36 -9.97
CA LEU A 122 -11.91 26.08 -10.89
C LEU A 122 -13.09 25.19 -11.33
N LEU A 123 -12.88 23.88 -11.42
CA LEU A 123 -13.86 22.92 -11.93
C LEU A 123 -14.83 22.37 -10.87
N ASN A 124 -14.52 22.54 -9.58
CA ASN A 124 -15.34 22.08 -8.44
C ASN A 124 -15.92 23.25 -7.66
#